data_AF-A0A7C5C711-F1
#
_entry.id   AF-A0A7C5C711-F1
#
_cell.length_a   1.000
_cell.length_b   1.000
_cell.length_c   1.000
_cell.angle_alpha   90.00
_cell.angle_beta   90.00
_cell.angle_gamma   90.00
#
_symmetry.space_group_name_H-M   'P 1'
#
loop_
_entity.id
_entity.type
_entity.pdbx_description
1 polymer ?
#
loop_
_entity_poly.entity_id
_entity_poly.type
_entity_poly.pdbx_seq_one_letter_code
_entity_poly.pdbx_strand_id
1 'polypeptide(L)'
;MDENGNQHINFRNENFDIIIASSVLMELLLLHRIDSDEKYIFPDKTDKVNDVLLDGVIDEIIEYKNSRRIEDWISTLSFQGQHFRDEIITSLVRKGVLKIENEQVFWFFSKRKYPLVGEEQLEEVQLRIRNLVFSDDLPSERDMVIVSILKNSNLLGTVFTKNEIVEYNARISQIAKMDFIGQSIAPVIAAYDMPFASIFKKKTAEEMLEEHTAELMKKFRISNEENLPQWLRKGTEQYEKTLDYVREKGHADITFNPKTKSYSELKFGYYNTGSGV
;
A
#
# COMPACT_ATOMS: atom_id res chain seq x y z
N MET A 1 6.23 11.90 -10.07
CA MET A 1 6.59 11.84 -11.50
C MET A 1 8.10 11.82 -11.54
N ASP A 2 8.69 10.73 -12.03
CA ASP A 2 10.10 10.70 -12.38
C ASP A 2 10.33 11.38 -13.73
N GLU A 3 11.59 11.37 -14.18
CA GLU A 3 12.05 11.95 -15.45
C GLU A 3 11.38 11.33 -16.69
N ASN A 4 10.75 10.16 -16.55
CA ASN A 4 10.04 9.46 -17.62
C ASN A 4 8.52 9.69 -17.58
N GLY A 5 8.02 10.50 -16.65
CA GLY A 5 6.59 10.74 -16.50
C GLY A 5 5.88 9.71 -15.61
N ASN A 6 6.59 8.75 -15.02
CA ASN A 6 5.99 7.71 -14.19
C ASN A 6 5.68 8.24 -12.78
N GLN A 7 4.47 7.99 -12.30
CA GLN A 7 4.04 8.42 -10.96
C GLN A 7 4.29 7.31 -9.94
N HIS A 8 5.18 7.54 -8.97
CA HIS A 8 5.41 6.61 -7.88
C HIS A 8 4.27 6.68 -6.85
N ILE A 9 3.67 5.54 -6.56
CA ILE A 9 2.63 5.38 -5.52
C ILE A 9 3.30 5.52 -4.15
N ASN A 10 2.71 6.34 -3.26
CA ASN A 10 3.12 6.32 -1.86
C ASN A 10 2.47 5.11 -1.17
N PHE A 11 3.16 3.97 -1.22
CA PHE A 11 2.66 2.72 -0.65
C PHE A 11 2.41 2.80 0.86
N ARG A 12 2.96 3.79 1.57
CA ARG A 12 2.78 3.98 3.03
C ARG A 12 1.58 4.86 3.39
N ASN A 13 0.61 4.98 2.50
CA ASN A 13 -0.62 5.71 2.76
C ASN A 13 -1.67 4.77 3.38
N GLU A 14 -2.29 5.16 4.49
CA GLU A 14 -3.37 4.40 5.14
C GLU A 14 -4.54 4.10 4.19
N ASN A 15 -4.82 5.00 3.23
CA ASN A 15 -5.80 4.77 2.17
C ASN A 15 -5.37 3.66 1.21
N PHE A 16 -4.06 3.51 0.97
CA PHE A 16 -3.54 2.41 0.17
C PHE A 16 -3.65 1.07 0.91
N ASP A 17 -3.60 1.07 2.23
CA ASP A 17 -3.78 -0.14 3.04
C ASP A 17 -5.21 -0.67 2.98
N ILE A 18 -6.19 0.22 2.87
CA ILE A 18 -7.58 -0.16 2.60
C ILE A 18 -7.70 -0.83 1.22
N ILE A 19 -7.02 -0.30 0.20
CA ILE A 19 -7.00 -0.90 -1.15
C ILE A 19 -6.33 -2.28 -1.11
N ILE A 20 -5.20 -2.43 -0.42
CA ILE A 20 -4.53 -3.73 -0.26
C ILE A 20 -5.46 -4.72 0.45
N ALA A 21 -6.01 -4.35 1.62
CA ALA A 21 -6.91 -5.21 2.39
C ALA A 21 -8.11 -5.66 1.55
N SER A 22 -8.72 -4.73 0.80
CA SER A 22 -9.83 -5.03 -0.10
C SER A 22 -9.42 -5.99 -1.23
N SER A 23 -8.23 -5.78 -1.81
CA SER A 23 -7.70 -6.63 -2.89
C SER A 23 -7.40 -8.04 -2.40
N VAL A 24 -6.93 -8.18 -1.17
CA VAL A 24 -6.69 -9.47 -0.52
C VAL A 24 -7.98 -10.26 -0.34
N LEU A 25 -9.06 -9.60 0.13
CA LEU A 25 -10.38 -10.24 0.24
C LEU A 25 -10.95 -10.61 -1.14
N MET A 26 -10.80 -9.74 -2.14
CA MET A 26 -11.22 -10.05 -3.51
C MET A 26 -10.46 -11.24 -4.11
N GLU A 27 -9.15 -11.35 -3.86
CA GLU A 27 -8.36 -12.51 -4.29
C GLU A 27 -8.83 -13.80 -3.61
N LEU A 28 -9.16 -13.75 -2.31
CA LEU A 28 -9.74 -14.91 -1.60
C LEU A 28 -11.12 -15.31 -2.15
N LEU A 29 -11.96 -14.34 -2.55
CA LEU A 29 -13.25 -14.61 -3.21
C LEU A 29 -13.05 -15.27 -4.58
N LEU A 30 -12.12 -14.74 -5.40
CA LEU A 30 -11.75 -15.33 -6.70
C LEU A 30 -11.19 -16.76 -6.56
N LEU A 31 -10.53 -17.06 -5.44
CA LEU A 31 -9.99 -18.39 -5.14
C LEU A 31 -11.02 -19.30 -4.44
N HIS A 32 -12.26 -18.86 -4.24
CA HIS A 32 -13.32 -19.59 -3.52
C HIS A 32 -12.86 -20.05 -2.12
N ARG A 33 -12.10 -19.21 -1.45
CA ARG A 33 -11.62 -19.42 -0.08
C ARG A 33 -12.55 -18.79 0.95
N ILE A 34 -13.16 -17.71 0.53
CA ILE A 34 -14.27 -17.09 1.24
C ILE A 34 -15.42 -16.91 0.26
N ASP A 35 -16.63 -16.79 0.79
CA ASP A 35 -17.83 -16.35 0.10
C ASP A 35 -18.35 -15.07 0.78
N SER A 36 -19.23 -14.36 0.11
CA SER A 36 -19.82 -13.14 0.63
C SER A 36 -21.29 -13.00 0.24
N ASP A 37 -22.09 -12.48 1.17
CA ASP A 37 -23.36 -11.86 0.80
C ASP A 37 -23.17 -10.34 0.57
N GLU A 38 -24.24 -9.56 0.62
CA GLU A 38 -24.18 -8.10 0.46
C GLU A 38 -23.32 -7.41 1.53
N LYS A 39 -23.23 -7.97 2.74
CA LYS A 39 -22.68 -7.30 3.93
C LYS A 39 -21.63 -8.10 4.67
N TYR A 40 -21.61 -9.42 4.57
CA TYR A 40 -20.83 -10.32 5.40
C TYR A 40 -19.94 -11.24 4.56
N ILE A 41 -18.82 -11.64 5.16
CA ILE A 41 -17.89 -12.62 4.61
C ILE A 41 -18.00 -13.91 5.43
N PHE A 42 -17.92 -15.03 4.74
CA PHE A 42 -17.96 -16.38 5.31
C PHE A 42 -16.81 -17.22 4.74
N PRO A 43 -16.20 -18.13 5.53
CA PRO A 43 -15.32 -19.15 4.95
C PRO A 43 -16.08 -20.01 3.92
N ASP A 44 -15.44 -20.30 2.78
CA ASP A 44 -15.91 -21.28 1.80
C ASP A 44 -15.03 -22.54 1.88
N LYS A 45 -14.01 -22.64 1.01
CA LYS A 45 -13.00 -23.71 1.12
C LYS A 45 -11.90 -23.31 2.08
N THR A 46 -11.57 -24.21 3.00
CA THR A 46 -10.57 -23.96 4.06
C THR A 46 -9.18 -24.49 3.72
N ASP A 47 -8.97 -25.01 2.51
CA ASP A 47 -7.66 -25.45 2.06
C ASP A 47 -6.70 -24.27 1.91
N LYS A 48 -5.42 -24.48 2.22
CA LYS A 48 -4.39 -23.47 1.98
C LYS A 48 -4.26 -23.13 0.49
N VAL A 49 -3.93 -21.88 0.19
CA VAL A 49 -3.60 -21.39 -1.16
C VAL A 49 -2.10 -21.40 -1.44
N ASN A 50 -1.28 -21.72 -0.43
CA ASN A 50 0.19 -21.70 -0.50
C ASN A 50 0.76 -20.31 -0.80
N ASP A 51 0.08 -19.27 -0.31
CA ASP A 51 0.56 -17.90 -0.30
C ASP A 51 0.46 -17.42 1.15
N VAL A 52 1.60 -17.05 1.75
CA VAL A 52 1.71 -16.76 3.18
C VAL A 52 0.74 -15.68 3.63
N LEU A 53 0.54 -14.64 2.80
CA LEU A 53 -0.35 -13.54 3.11
C LEU A 53 -1.79 -14.02 3.11
N LEU A 54 -2.23 -14.65 2.01
CA LEU A 54 -3.61 -15.11 1.86
C LEU A 54 -3.95 -16.21 2.89
N ASP A 55 -3.00 -17.11 3.16
CA ASP A 55 -3.14 -18.19 4.12
C ASP A 55 -3.27 -17.69 5.57
N GLY A 56 -2.60 -16.58 5.92
CA GLY A 56 -2.76 -15.93 7.22
C GLY A 56 -4.13 -15.27 7.38
N VAL A 57 -4.62 -14.61 6.32
CA VAL A 57 -5.92 -13.94 6.36
C VAL A 57 -7.08 -14.94 6.44
N ILE A 58 -7.02 -16.06 5.72
CA ILE A 58 -8.05 -17.09 5.86
C ILE A 58 -8.04 -17.74 7.25
N ASP A 59 -6.87 -17.92 7.88
CA ASP A 59 -6.81 -18.42 9.26
C ASP A 59 -7.52 -17.47 10.22
N GLU A 60 -7.28 -16.15 10.11
CA GLU A 60 -7.99 -15.15 10.91
C GLU A 60 -9.51 -15.21 10.72
N ILE A 61 -9.97 -15.39 9.47
CA ILE A 61 -11.41 -15.48 9.14
C ILE A 61 -12.03 -16.76 9.71
N ILE A 62 -11.33 -17.90 9.65
CA ILE A 62 -11.82 -19.19 10.20
C ILE A 62 -11.84 -19.15 11.73
N GLU A 63 -10.82 -18.58 12.36
CA GLU A 63 -10.75 -18.46 13.83
C GLU A 63 -11.84 -17.52 14.38
N TYR A 64 -12.26 -16.55 13.58
CA TYR A 64 -13.34 -15.64 13.94
C TYR A 64 -14.71 -16.33 13.83
N LYS A 65 -15.16 -16.91 14.95
CA LYS A 65 -16.37 -17.78 15.03
C LYS A 65 -17.71 -17.11 14.68
N ASN A 66 -17.78 -15.80 14.49
CA ASN A 66 -19.01 -15.07 14.21
C ASN A 66 -19.00 -14.47 12.81
N SER A 67 -20.16 -14.21 12.20
CA SER A 67 -20.20 -13.43 10.95
C SER A 67 -19.73 -12.00 11.21
N ARG A 68 -18.85 -11.48 10.37
CA ARG A 68 -18.35 -10.10 10.45
C ARG A 68 -18.58 -9.37 9.14
N ARG A 69 -18.90 -8.07 9.24
CA ARG A 69 -19.20 -7.25 8.05
C ARG A 69 -17.94 -7.05 7.22
N ILE A 70 -18.11 -6.93 5.91
CA ILE A 70 -17.03 -6.64 4.95
C ILE A 70 -16.25 -5.39 5.36
N GLU A 71 -16.96 -4.33 5.74
CA GLU A 71 -16.38 -3.06 6.23
C GLU A 71 -15.45 -3.29 7.44
N ASP A 72 -15.87 -4.12 8.40
CA ASP A 72 -15.10 -4.37 9.62
C ASP A 72 -13.85 -5.24 9.34
N TRP A 73 -13.95 -6.17 8.39
CA TRP A 73 -12.81 -6.94 7.91
C TRP A 73 -11.78 -6.04 7.25
N ILE A 74 -12.20 -5.23 6.28
CA ILE A 74 -11.30 -4.29 5.57
C ILE A 74 -10.62 -3.34 6.55
N SER A 75 -11.38 -2.77 7.50
CA SER A 75 -10.82 -1.90 8.52
C SER A 75 -9.83 -2.61 9.44
N THR A 76 -9.99 -3.90 9.71
CA THR A 76 -9.07 -4.63 10.60
C THR A 76 -7.80 -5.01 9.86
N LEU A 77 -7.95 -5.51 8.64
CA LEU A 77 -6.86 -5.93 7.78
C LEU A 77 -6.01 -4.74 7.34
N SER A 78 -6.59 -3.54 7.17
CA SER A 78 -5.82 -2.33 6.84
C SER A 78 -4.82 -1.93 7.93
N PHE A 79 -5.09 -2.23 9.21
CA PHE A 79 -4.09 -2.03 10.28
C PHE A 79 -2.85 -2.93 10.13
N GLN A 80 -2.95 -4.00 9.34
CA GLN A 80 -1.83 -4.89 8.99
C GLN A 80 -1.13 -4.46 7.69
N GLY A 81 -1.49 -3.32 7.11
CA GLY A 81 -1.05 -2.91 5.77
C GLY A 81 0.47 -2.91 5.57
N GLN A 82 1.25 -2.54 6.59
CA GLN A 82 2.72 -2.66 6.51
C GLN A 82 3.19 -4.10 6.28
N HIS A 83 2.64 -5.06 7.03
CA HIS A 83 2.98 -6.48 6.86
C HIS A 83 2.59 -6.96 5.47
N PHE A 84 1.39 -6.61 4.99
CA PHE A 84 0.94 -7.00 3.66
C PHE A 84 1.84 -6.44 2.55
N ARG A 85 2.25 -5.17 2.65
CA ARG A 85 3.20 -4.58 1.69
C ARG A 85 4.51 -5.34 1.64
N ASP A 86 5.05 -5.72 2.78
CA ASP A 86 6.33 -6.44 2.86
C ASP A 86 6.24 -7.84 2.24
N GLU A 87 5.15 -8.56 2.48
CA GLU A 87 4.88 -9.86 1.85
C GLU A 87 4.65 -9.74 0.33
N ILE A 88 3.91 -8.72 -0.12
CA ILE A 88 3.69 -8.44 -1.55
C ILE A 88 5.03 -8.14 -2.24
N ILE A 89 5.86 -7.26 -1.68
CA ILE A 89 7.19 -6.94 -2.24
C ILE A 89 8.05 -8.21 -2.29
N THR A 90 8.06 -9.01 -1.23
CA THR A 90 8.81 -10.27 -1.18
C THR A 90 8.34 -11.24 -2.26
N SER A 91 7.03 -11.36 -2.46
CA SER A 91 6.43 -12.20 -3.50
C SER A 91 6.80 -11.71 -4.90
N LEU A 92 6.75 -10.39 -5.15
CA LEU A 92 7.14 -9.78 -6.44
C LEU A 92 8.63 -9.97 -6.75
N VAL A 93 9.51 -9.91 -5.73
CA VAL A 93 10.92 -10.23 -5.88
C VAL A 93 11.12 -11.70 -6.25
N ARG A 94 10.44 -12.61 -5.53
CA ARG A 94 10.51 -14.05 -5.80
C ARG A 94 10.00 -14.41 -7.20
N LYS A 95 8.99 -13.68 -7.69
CA LYS A 95 8.42 -13.81 -9.05
C LYS A 95 9.29 -13.17 -10.13
N GLY A 96 10.38 -12.47 -9.77
CA GLY A 96 11.26 -11.81 -10.73
C GLY A 96 10.69 -10.54 -11.35
N VAL A 97 9.63 -9.97 -10.77
CA VAL A 97 9.04 -8.70 -11.21
C VAL A 97 9.85 -7.52 -10.66
N LEU A 98 10.26 -7.62 -9.39
CA LEU A 98 11.14 -6.66 -8.74
C LEU A 98 12.51 -7.30 -8.48
N LYS A 99 13.57 -6.50 -8.48
CA LYS A 99 14.90 -6.92 -7.98
C LYS A 99 15.23 -6.19 -6.71
N ILE A 100 16.05 -6.81 -5.86
CA ILE A 100 16.62 -6.14 -4.70
C ILE A 100 17.92 -5.48 -5.15
N GLU A 101 17.96 -4.16 -5.17
CA GLU A 101 19.19 -3.42 -5.35
C GLU A 101 19.66 -2.89 -4.00
N ASN A 102 20.87 -3.29 -3.63
CA ASN A 102 21.53 -2.74 -2.45
C ASN A 102 22.39 -1.55 -2.89
N GLU A 103 21.92 -0.33 -2.62
CA GLU A 103 22.80 0.84 -2.68
C GLU A 103 23.71 0.81 -1.44
N GLN A 104 25.00 0.58 -1.65
CA GLN A 104 26.01 0.76 -0.61
C GLN A 104 26.25 2.25 -0.44
N VAL A 105 25.72 2.83 0.64
CA VAL A 105 25.95 4.25 0.92
C VAL A 105 27.23 4.42 1.75
N PHE A 106 27.68 3.42 2.53
CA PHE A 106 29.02 3.26 3.13
C PHE A 106 29.16 1.81 3.68
N TRP A 107 30.36 1.37 4.09
CA TRP A 107 30.72 -0.02 4.50
C TRP A 107 29.78 -0.70 5.53
N PHE A 108 28.98 0.07 6.29
CA PHE A 108 28.04 -0.46 7.30
C PHE A 108 26.55 -0.30 6.96
N PHE A 109 26.18 0.35 5.85
CA PHE A 109 24.78 0.65 5.54
C PHE A 109 24.45 0.40 4.06
N SER A 110 23.73 -0.70 3.82
CA SER A 110 23.05 -0.98 2.56
C SER A 110 21.60 -0.48 2.61
N LYS A 111 21.18 0.25 1.58
CA LYS A 111 19.79 0.65 1.30
C LYS A 111 19.19 -0.33 0.29
N ARG A 112 18.00 -0.87 0.56
CA ARG A 112 17.30 -1.74 -0.42
C ARG A 112 16.35 -0.89 -1.25
N LYS A 113 16.55 -0.86 -2.56
CA LYS A 113 15.55 -0.42 -3.54
C LYS A 113 14.94 -1.64 -4.19
N TYR A 114 13.69 -1.51 -4.62
CA TYR A 114 12.95 -2.55 -5.34
C TYR A 114 12.52 -2.06 -6.72
N PRO A 115 13.47 -1.76 -7.64
CA PRO A 115 13.11 -1.40 -9.01
C PRO A 115 12.54 -2.61 -9.76
N LEU A 116 11.75 -2.32 -10.80
CA LEU A 116 11.32 -3.31 -11.77
C LEU A 116 12.54 -3.99 -12.41
N VAL A 117 12.44 -5.30 -12.64
CA VAL A 117 13.44 -6.05 -13.41
C VAL A 117 13.35 -5.65 -14.90
N GLY A 118 12.14 -5.39 -15.38
CA GLY A 118 11.81 -4.81 -16.68
C GLY A 118 10.37 -4.30 -16.70
N GLU A 119 10.00 -3.50 -17.70
CA GLU A 119 8.66 -2.91 -17.80
C GLU A 119 7.63 -3.83 -18.48
N GLU A 120 8.09 -4.87 -19.20
CA GLU A 120 7.25 -5.77 -20.01
C GLU A 120 6.04 -6.34 -19.24
N GLN A 121 6.22 -6.84 -18.02
CA GLN A 121 5.12 -7.43 -17.24
C GLN A 121 4.08 -6.38 -16.81
N LEU A 122 4.54 -5.15 -16.52
CA LEU A 122 3.65 -4.04 -16.17
C LEU A 122 2.91 -3.53 -17.41
N GLU A 123 3.63 -3.36 -18.51
CA GLU A 123 3.07 -2.97 -19.81
C GLU A 123 2.05 -3.99 -20.31
N GLU A 124 2.31 -5.29 -20.18
CA GLU A 124 1.37 -6.35 -20.58
C GLU A 124 0.03 -6.22 -19.84
N VAL A 125 0.09 -6.03 -18.51
CA VAL A 125 -1.12 -5.85 -17.69
C VAL A 125 -1.86 -4.57 -18.08
N GLN A 126 -1.14 -3.45 -18.24
CA GLN A 126 -1.73 -2.18 -18.64
C GLN A 126 -2.38 -2.29 -20.03
N LEU A 127 -1.68 -2.87 -21.01
CA LEU A 127 -2.18 -3.07 -22.37
C LEU A 127 -3.38 -4.00 -22.39
N ARG A 128 -3.38 -5.09 -21.61
CA ARG A 128 -4.53 -6.01 -21.51
C ARG A 128 -5.78 -5.28 -21.02
N ILE A 129 -5.66 -4.52 -19.93
CA ILE A 129 -6.78 -3.75 -19.37
C ILE A 129 -7.22 -2.63 -20.32
N ARG A 130 -6.29 -1.97 -21.01
CA ARG A 130 -6.60 -0.95 -22.03
C ARG A 130 -7.37 -1.55 -23.20
N ASN A 131 -6.86 -2.64 -23.78
CA ASN A 131 -7.50 -3.33 -24.89
C ASN A 131 -8.91 -3.81 -24.52
N LEU A 132 -9.09 -4.34 -23.31
CA LEU A 132 -10.40 -4.74 -22.81
C LEU A 132 -11.39 -3.57 -22.72
N VAL A 133 -10.93 -2.39 -22.28
CA VAL A 133 -11.78 -1.19 -22.18
C VAL A 133 -12.05 -0.54 -23.53
N PHE A 134 -11.12 -0.62 -24.48
CA PHE A 134 -11.27 -0.05 -25.83
C PHE A 134 -11.99 -0.97 -26.82
N SER A 135 -12.33 -2.19 -26.40
CA SER A 135 -13.04 -3.17 -27.21
C SER A 135 -14.34 -3.62 -26.56
N ASP A 136 -15.13 -4.37 -27.32
CA ASP A 136 -16.35 -5.04 -26.86
C ASP A 136 -16.10 -6.46 -26.33
N ASP A 137 -14.84 -6.83 -26.11
CA ASP A 137 -14.47 -8.16 -25.62
C ASP A 137 -15.10 -8.44 -24.24
N LEU A 138 -15.39 -9.72 -23.98
CA LEU A 138 -15.93 -10.13 -22.68
C LEU A 138 -14.79 -10.20 -21.65
N PRO A 139 -14.91 -9.49 -20.50
CA PRO A 139 -13.87 -9.51 -19.47
C PRO A 139 -13.86 -10.86 -18.74
N SER A 140 -12.67 -11.32 -18.35
CA SER A 140 -12.57 -12.42 -17.37
C SER A 140 -12.93 -11.94 -15.96
N GLU A 141 -13.24 -12.87 -15.05
CA GLU A 141 -13.52 -12.53 -13.63
C GLU A 141 -12.41 -11.67 -13.01
N ARG A 142 -11.14 -12.03 -13.26
CA ARG A 142 -9.98 -11.27 -12.77
C ARG A 142 -9.91 -9.88 -13.36
N ASP A 143 -10.18 -9.73 -14.66
CA ASP A 143 -10.13 -8.40 -15.29
C ASP A 143 -11.27 -7.51 -14.80
N MET A 144 -12.46 -8.08 -14.55
CA MET A 144 -13.58 -7.36 -13.93
C MET A 144 -13.20 -6.83 -12.55
N VAL A 145 -12.58 -7.67 -11.70
CA VAL A 145 -12.08 -7.28 -10.37
C VAL A 145 -11.02 -6.18 -10.47
N ILE A 146 -10.04 -6.31 -11.35
CA ILE A 146 -9.00 -5.28 -11.54
C ILE A 146 -9.62 -3.95 -11.94
N VAL A 147 -10.52 -3.94 -12.92
CA VAL A 147 -11.20 -2.71 -13.38
C VAL A 147 -12.07 -2.13 -12.27
N SER A 148 -12.75 -2.98 -11.50
CA SER A 148 -13.54 -2.58 -10.33
C SER A 148 -12.68 -1.91 -9.27
N ILE A 149 -11.54 -2.49 -8.88
CA ILE A 149 -10.59 -1.89 -7.94
C ILE A 149 -10.10 -0.56 -8.50
N LEU A 150 -9.60 -0.52 -9.73
CA LEU A 150 -9.04 0.71 -10.33
C LEU A 150 -10.05 1.85 -10.33
N LYS A 151 -11.32 1.57 -10.68
CA LYS A 151 -12.40 2.55 -10.69
C LYS A 151 -12.72 3.07 -9.29
N ASN A 152 -12.95 2.17 -8.34
CA ASN A 152 -13.46 2.54 -7.01
C ASN A 152 -12.37 3.06 -6.06
N SER A 153 -11.10 2.79 -6.37
CA SER A 153 -9.93 3.32 -5.64
C SER A 153 -9.31 4.56 -6.28
N ASN A 154 -9.96 5.11 -7.32
CA ASN A 154 -9.48 6.26 -8.09
C ASN A 154 -8.16 5.99 -8.85
N LEU A 155 -7.68 4.74 -8.95
CA LEU A 155 -6.42 4.38 -9.59
C LEU A 155 -6.47 4.30 -11.13
N LEU A 156 -7.59 4.63 -11.78
CA LEU A 156 -7.70 4.60 -13.25
C LEU A 156 -6.59 5.37 -13.97
N GLY A 157 -6.08 6.45 -13.36
CA GLY A 157 -4.98 7.25 -13.91
C GLY A 157 -3.63 6.54 -14.01
N THR A 158 -3.49 5.32 -13.47
CA THR A 158 -2.29 4.49 -13.63
C THR A 158 -2.28 3.67 -14.92
N VAL A 159 -3.44 3.56 -15.60
CA VAL A 159 -3.63 2.76 -16.82
C VAL A 159 -4.14 3.62 -17.99
N PHE A 160 -4.93 4.65 -17.68
CA PHE A 160 -5.60 5.49 -18.66
C PHE A 160 -5.22 6.96 -18.50
N THR A 161 -5.16 7.67 -19.61
CA THR A 161 -5.09 9.14 -19.59
C THR A 161 -6.43 9.73 -19.16
N LYS A 162 -6.43 10.99 -18.71
CA LYS A 162 -7.67 11.68 -18.30
C LYS A 162 -8.73 11.71 -19.41
N ASN A 163 -8.32 11.91 -20.67
CA ASN A 163 -9.25 11.95 -21.79
C ASN A 163 -9.86 10.57 -22.05
N GLU A 164 -9.05 9.51 -21.99
CA GLU A 164 -9.54 8.13 -22.13
C GLU A 164 -10.50 7.74 -21.01
N ILE A 165 -10.24 8.16 -19.76
CA ILE A 165 -11.17 7.91 -18.64
C ILE A 165 -12.53 8.55 -18.91
N VAL A 166 -12.56 9.76 -19.47
CA VAL A 166 -13.81 10.47 -19.82
C VAL A 166 -14.51 9.77 -20.98
N GLU A 167 -13.77 9.45 -22.04
CA GLU A 167 -14.29 8.82 -23.26
C GLU A 167 -14.88 7.42 -22.99
N TYR A 168 -14.16 6.59 -22.23
CA TYR A 168 -14.53 5.20 -21.96
C TYR A 168 -15.22 5.01 -20.59
N ASN A 169 -15.67 6.08 -19.94
CA ASN A 169 -16.26 6.01 -18.60
C ASN A 169 -17.43 5.02 -18.50
N ALA A 170 -18.28 5.00 -19.53
CA ALA A 170 -19.44 4.10 -19.61
C ALA A 170 -19.00 2.63 -19.65
N ARG A 171 -17.99 2.31 -20.47
CA ARG A 171 -17.45 0.96 -20.62
C ARG A 171 -16.72 0.49 -19.36
N ILE A 172 -15.87 1.34 -18.77
CA ILE A 172 -15.22 1.10 -17.47
C ILE A 172 -16.27 0.80 -16.39
N SER A 173 -17.33 1.62 -16.35
CA SER A 173 -18.42 1.45 -15.38
C SER A 173 -19.24 0.18 -15.62
N GLN A 174 -19.43 -0.22 -16.87
CA GLN A 174 -20.10 -1.46 -17.24
C GLN A 174 -19.30 -2.67 -16.76
N ILE A 175 -18.02 -2.75 -17.10
CA ILE A 175 -17.13 -3.85 -16.70
C ILE A 175 -17.07 -3.97 -15.18
N ALA A 176 -16.86 -2.86 -14.47
CA ALA A 176 -16.82 -2.85 -13.00
C ALA A 176 -18.13 -3.30 -12.34
N LYS A 177 -19.28 -3.14 -13.01
CA LYS A 177 -20.60 -3.59 -12.51
C LYS A 177 -20.88 -5.08 -12.80
N MET A 178 -20.13 -5.71 -13.69
CA MET A 178 -20.25 -7.15 -13.95
C MET A 178 -19.56 -7.98 -12.87
N ASP A 179 -18.71 -7.35 -12.09
CA ASP A 179 -18.04 -7.95 -10.93
C ASP A 179 -19.02 -8.12 -9.76
N PHE A 180 -19.53 -9.34 -9.57
CA PHE A 180 -20.38 -9.66 -8.40
C PHE A 180 -19.57 -9.66 -7.09
N ILE A 181 -18.30 -10.08 -7.15
CA ILE A 181 -17.37 -10.13 -6.01
C ILE A 181 -17.05 -8.71 -5.55
N GLY A 182 -16.67 -7.85 -6.48
CA GLY A 182 -16.36 -6.47 -6.19
C GLY A 182 -17.59 -5.62 -5.86
N GLN A 183 -18.81 -6.02 -6.20
CA GLN A 183 -20.00 -5.23 -5.83
C GLN A 183 -20.24 -5.15 -4.32
N SER A 184 -19.83 -6.15 -3.54
CA SER A 184 -19.96 -6.10 -2.07
C SER A 184 -18.82 -5.30 -1.41
N ILE A 185 -17.62 -5.26 -2.03
CA ILE A 185 -16.43 -4.61 -1.46
C ILE A 185 -16.20 -3.19 -2.02
N ALA A 186 -16.49 -2.94 -3.28
CA ALA A 186 -16.29 -1.66 -3.97
C ALA A 186 -16.98 -0.48 -3.29
N PRO A 187 -18.21 -0.60 -2.73
CA PRO A 187 -18.83 0.50 -1.99
C PRO A 187 -18.02 0.90 -0.76
N VAL A 188 -17.35 -0.06 -0.11
CA VAL A 188 -16.47 0.20 1.03
C VAL A 188 -15.26 1.00 0.58
N ILE A 189 -14.60 0.60 -0.52
CA ILE A 189 -13.47 1.34 -1.10
C ILE A 189 -13.88 2.77 -1.47
N ALA A 190 -15.04 2.93 -2.13
CA ALA A 190 -15.55 4.24 -2.57
C ALA A 190 -15.97 5.16 -1.41
N ALA A 191 -16.40 4.59 -0.28
CA ALA A 191 -16.82 5.36 0.90
C ALA A 191 -15.67 6.07 1.62
N TYR A 192 -14.43 5.63 1.45
CA TYR A 192 -13.27 6.25 2.09
C TYR A 192 -12.80 7.56 1.42
N ASP A 193 -13.60 8.17 0.54
CA ASP A 193 -13.32 9.39 -0.23
C ASP A 193 -11.83 9.57 -0.47
N MET A 194 -11.29 8.76 -1.38
CA MET A 194 -9.87 8.75 -1.72
C MET A 194 -9.62 9.71 -2.88
N PRO A 195 -9.28 11.00 -2.65
CA PRO A 195 -8.85 11.85 -3.72
C PRO A 195 -7.58 11.25 -4.31
N PHE A 196 -7.57 11.01 -5.62
CA PHE A 196 -6.43 10.47 -6.38
C PHE A 196 -5.13 11.14 -5.95
N ALA A 197 -5.18 12.48 -5.85
CA ALA A 197 -4.08 13.31 -5.42
C ALA A 197 -3.49 12.89 -4.07
N SER A 198 -4.23 12.33 -3.09
CA SER A 198 -3.72 11.91 -1.78
C SER A 198 -2.85 10.65 -1.81
N ILE A 199 -3.11 9.71 -2.72
CA ILE A 199 -2.28 8.51 -2.95
C ILE A 199 -0.92 8.92 -3.55
N PHE A 200 -0.92 10.01 -4.31
CA PHE A 200 0.26 10.60 -4.95
C PHE A 200 0.75 11.89 -4.26
N LYS A 201 0.13 12.33 -3.16
CA LYS A 201 0.46 13.62 -2.51
C LYS A 201 1.77 13.37 -1.81
N LYS A 202 2.83 14.00 -2.34
CA LYS A 202 4.09 14.14 -1.62
C LYS A 202 3.76 14.92 -0.35
N LYS A 203 3.74 14.23 0.81
CA LYS A 203 3.60 14.88 2.12
C LYS A 203 4.63 16.02 2.18
N THR A 204 4.26 17.15 2.77
CA THR A 204 5.27 18.20 2.98
C THR A 204 6.33 17.69 3.96
N ALA A 205 7.51 18.30 3.99
CA ALA A 205 8.55 17.89 4.93
C ALA A 205 8.06 18.00 6.39
N GLU A 206 7.19 18.98 6.65
CA GLU A 206 6.54 19.22 7.93
C GLU A 206 5.56 18.10 8.27
N GLU A 207 4.64 17.74 7.35
CA GLU A 207 3.72 16.62 7.53
C GLU A 207 4.47 15.30 7.79
N MET A 208 5.54 15.02 7.03
CA MET A 208 6.38 13.83 7.22
C MET A 208 7.07 13.81 8.59
N LEU A 209 7.62 14.94 9.02
CA LEU A 209 8.37 15.04 10.27
C LEU A 209 7.44 14.97 11.49
N GLU A 210 6.23 15.52 11.40
CA GLU A 210 5.20 15.44 12.44
C GLU A 210 4.77 13.99 12.71
N GLU A 211 4.50 13.23 11.66
CA GLU A 211 4.12 11.82 11.75
C GLU A 211 5.25 10.97 12.36
N HIS A 212 6.48 11.11 11.86
CA HIS A 212 7.65 10.44 12.42
C HIS A 212 7.86 10.80 13.91
N THR A 213 7.63 12.06 14.27
CA THR A 213 7.70 12.51 15.66
C THR A 213 6.65 11.79 16.52
N ALA A 214 5.40 11.71 16.05
CA ALA A 214 4.32 11.03 16.75
C ALA A 214 4.61 9.53 16.96
N GLU A 215 5.16 8.86 15.94
CA GLU A 215 5.59 7.46 16.05
C GLU A 215 6.67 7.26 17.12
N LEU A 216 7.68 8.11 17.15
CA LEU A 216 8.75 8.06 18.14
C LEU A 216 8.23 8.36 19.54
N MET A 217 7.34 9.34 19.70
CA MET A 217 6.71 9.64 20.99
C MET A 217 5.95 8.44 21.53
N LYS A 218 5.15 7.78 20.68
CA LYS A 218 4.41 6.56 21.03
C LYS A 218 5.37 5.42 21.41
N LYS A 219 6.38 5.15 20.57
CA LYS A 219 7.34 4.05 20.77
C LYS A 219 8.17 4.19 22.03
N PHE A 220 8.65 5.40 22.32
CA PHE A 220 9.49 5.68 23.47
C PHE A 220 8.71 6.19 24.68
N ARG A 221 7.37 6.19 24.62
CA ARG A 221 6.46 6.65 25.69
C ARG A 221 6.82 8.07 26.16
N ILE A 222 7.13 8.96 25.22
CA ILE A 222 7.41 10.37 25.48
C ILE A 222 6.08 11.10 25.56
N SER A 223 5.75 11.61 26.75
CA SER A 223 4.44 12.22 27.04
C SER A 223 4.38 13.73 26.80
N ASN A 224 5.52 14.40 26.59
CA ASN A 224 5.62 15.85 26.44
C ASN A 224 6.65 16.20 25.35
N GLU A 225 6.27 17.09 24.43
CA GLU A 225 7.10 17.59 23.33
C GLU A 225 8.39 18.30 23.81
N GLU A 226 8.40 18.87 25.02
CA GLU A 226 9.62 19.47 25.61
C GLU A 226 10.74 18.44 25.84
N ASN A 227 10.41 17.16 25.90
CA ASN A 227 11.37 16.07 26.04
C ASN A 227 11.88 15.55 24.68
N LEU A 228 11.35 16.07 23.57
CA LEU A 228 11.85 15.71 22.25
C LEU A 228 13.26 16.24 22.03
N PRO A 229 14.14 15.47 21.37
CA PRO A 229 15.44 16.00 20.96
C PRO A 229 15.25 17.19 20.01
N GLN A 230 16.20 18.13 20.02
CA GLN A 230 16.05 19.41 19.30
C GLN A 230 15.68 19.23 17.81
N TRP A 231 16.24 18.23 17.13
CA TRP A 231 15.94 17.94 15.72
C TRP A 231 14.48 17.54 15.44
N LEU A 232 13.68 17.18 16.46
CA LEU A 232 12.24 16.93 16.36
C LEU A 232 11.38 18.04 17.01
N ARG A 233 12.00 19.02 17.68
CA ARG A 233 11.29 20.04 18.45
C ARG A 233 11.08 21.29 17.62
N LYS A 234 9.82 21.58 17.29
CA LYS A 234 9.40 22.77 16.52
C LYS A 234 9.98 24.05 17.12
N GLY A 235 10.41 24.96 16.24
CA GLY A 235 10.97 26.26 16.63
C GLY A 235 12.45 26.25 17.02
N THR A 236 13.14 25.11 16.95
CA THR A 236 14.60 25.07 17.13
C THR A 236 15.34 25.19 15.79
N GLU A 237 16.55 25.74 15.81
CA GLU A 237 17.40 25.85 14.60
C GLU A 237 17.70 24.46 14.00
N GLN A 238 17.83 23.44 14.84
CA GLN A 238 18.08 22.07 14.39
C GLN A 238 16.84 21.44 13.74
N TYR A 239 15.64 21.81 14.16
CA TYR A 239 14.39 21.37 13.53
C TYR A 239 14.27 21.92 12.09
N GLU A 240 14.60 23.18 11.85
CA GLU A 240 14.61 23.75 10.48
C GLU A 240 15.60 23.01 9.58
N LYS A 241 16.81 22.71 10.08
CA LYS A 241 17.79 21.87 9.37
C LYS A 241 17.28 20.45 9.12
N THR A 242 16.36 19.96 9.94
CA THR A 242 15.76 18.63 9.80
C THR A 242 14.70 18.67 8.72
N LEU A 243 13.86 19.71 8.71
CA LEU A 243 12.90 19.95 7.64
C LEU A 243 13.59 20.06 6.28
N ASP A 244 14.68 20.81 6.17
CA ASP A 244 15.44 20.93 4.91
C ASP A 244 15.98 19.57 4.44
N TYR A 245 16.51 18.78 5.37
CA TYR A 245 16.98 17.42 5.09
C TYR A 245 15.84 16.50 4.63
N VAL A 246 14.70 16.52 5.33
CA VAL A 246 13.51 15.75 4.95
C VAL A 246 12.96 16.20 3.60
N ARG A 247 13.00 17.51 3.30
CA ARG A 247 12.59 18.07 2.01
C ARG A 247 13.49 17.59 0.87
N GLU A 248 14.80 17.53 1.10
CA GLU A 248 15.78 16.99 0.15
C GLU A 248 15.61 15.49 -0.08
N LYS A 249 15.43 14.70 1.00
CA LYS A 249 15.37 13.23 0.93
C LYS A 249 14.00 12.67 0.58
N GLY A 250 12.93 13.41 0.86
CA GLY A 250 11.55 13.00 0.58
C GLY A 250 10.96 11.97 1.55
N HIS A 251 11.54 11.79 2.73
CA HIS A 251 11.01 10.97 3.83
C HIS A 251 11.55 11.43 5.19
N ALA A 252 10.88 11.07 6.29
CA ALA A 252 11.24 11.49 7.65
C ALA A 252 11.71 10.35 8.58
N ASP A 253 11.90 9.13 8.09
CA ASP A 253 12.51 8.02 8.86
C ASP A 253 13.98 8.30 9.16
N ILE A 254 14.29 9.21 10.06
CA ILE A 254 15.64 9.71 10.30
C ILE A 254 15.95 9.81 11.79
N THR A 255 17.22 9.70 12.14
CA THR A 255 17.81 10.12 13.42
C THR A 255 18.86 11.17 13.15
N PHE A 256 19.04 12.11 14.05
CA PHE A 256 20.14 13.07 14.01
C PHE A 256 21.16 12.78 15.11
N ASN A 257 22.44 12.68 14.74
CA ASN A 257 23.53 12.55 15.70
C ASN A 257 24.14 13.94 15.98
N PRO A 258 23.99 14.50 17.20
CA PRO A 258 24.48 15.84 17.52
C PRO A 258 26.01 15.94 17.59
N LYS A 259 26.73 14.82 17.77
CA LYS A 259 28.20 14.80 17.84
C LYS A 259 28.83 14.92 16.46
N THR A 260 28.28 14.20 15.48
CA THR A 260 28.78 14.18 14.09
C THR A 260 28.03 15.15 13.18
N LYS A 261 26.96 15.79 13.69
CA LYS A 261 26.07 16.69 12.96
C LYS A 261 25.52 16.07 11.66
N SER A 262 25.23 14.78 11.71
CA SER A 262 24.80 14.01 10.55
C SER A 262 23.43 13.37 10.79
N TYR A 263 22.60 13.36 9.75
CA TYR A 263 21.40 12.54 9.71
C TYR A 263 21.73 11.13 9.26
N SER A 264 21.02 10.17 9.80
CA SER A 264 21.00 8.77 9.34
C SER A 264 19.56 8.29 9.29
N GLU A 265 19.25 7.39 8.37
CA GLU A 265 17.91 6.83 8.30
C GLU A 265 17.62 5.93 9.53
N LEU A 266 16.46 6.12 10.16
CA LEU A 266 16.00 5.34 11.30
C LEU A 266 15.47 4.00 10.78
N LYS A 267 16.30 2.96 10.86
CA LYS A 267 15.90 1.60 10.49
C LYS A 267 15.19 0.95 11.67
N PHE A 268 13.86 0.79 11.60
CA PHE A 268 13.18 -0.18 12.44
C PHE A 268 13.67 -1.56 12.01
N GLY A 269 14.64 -2.12 12.74
CA GLY A 269 15.01 -3.52 12.59
C GLY A 269 13.79 -4.37 12.92
N TYR A 270 13.19 -4.99 11.91
CA TYR A 270 12.29 -6.12 12.12
C TYR A 270 13.14 -7.33 12.53
N TYR A 271 12.64 -8.06 13.53
CA TYR A 271 13.28 -9.08 14.39
C TYR A 271 14.12 -8.54 15.56
N ASN A 272 13.45 -8.40 16.70
CA ASN A 272 14.01 -8.86 17.96
C ASN A 272 13.12 -9.99 18.48
N THR A 273 13.14 -11.15 17.81
CA THR A 273 12.94 -12.40 18.54
C THR A 273 14.19 -12.58 19.39
N GLY A 274 14.12 -12.04 20.61
CA GLY A 274 15.06 -12.38 21.65
C GLY A 274 15.07 -13.88 21.80
N SER A 275 16.09 -14.51 21.22
CA SER A 275 16.60 -15.79 21.67
C SER A 275 17.20 -15.53 23.03
N GLY A 276 16.50 -15.96 24.07
CA GLY A 276 16.92 -15.85 25.46
C GLY A 276 16.52 -17.12 26.20
N VAL A 277 17.41 -18.10 26.11
CA VAL A 277 17.70 -19.25 27.00
C VAL A 277 16.50 -19.95 27.65
#